data_AF-A0A6F8TCB7-F1
#
_entry.id   AF-A0A6F8TCB7-F1
#
_cell.length_a   1.000
_cell.length_b   1.000
_cell.length_c   1.000
_cell.angle_alpha   90.00
_cell.angle_beta   90.00
_cell.angle_gamma   90.00
#
_symmetry.space_group_name_H-M   'P 1'
#
loop_
_entity.id
_entity.type
_entity.pdbx_description
1 polymer ?
#
loop_
_entity_poly.entity_id
_entity_poly.type
_entity_poly.pdbx_seq_one_letter_code
_entity_poly.pdbx_strand_id
1 'polypeptide(L)'
;MFSQATFYKYRDEFKQFGVIGKNLSVSEYFQQGVAGKKKPMTPGELGCAMSHIAALKDFLSSDEEYAIIFEDDVIERFEIDFQDLEKHIRSLNFGPCFFLSLGGIQMKICNRVRGKLLPEELYNQKILKVDYDYLEKLAYAYAYVIDRKMAQMLVDYHQPIKIYDHWQDLVGRGEFSFYVSFLFDHPIIENNDALSYLEKERSLVGSHSQDDSDFLRYLRVKLKKYILNKYII
;
A
#
# COMPACT_ATOMS: atom_id res chain seq x y z
N MET A 1 2.95 -0.65 18.76
CA MET A 1 1.69 -1.34 18.41
C MET A 1 0.80 -1.69 19.62
N PHE A 2 1.05 -2.77 20.40
CA PHE A 2 0.06 -3.31 21.38
C PHE A 2 -0.22 -2.50 22.65
N SER A 3 0.36 -1.30 22.80
CA SER A 3 -0.02 -0.36 23.86
C SER A 3 -1.30 0.43 23.53
N GLN A 4 -1.73 0.38 22.27
CA GLN A 4 -2.90 1.06 21.72
C GLN A 4 -4.15 0.17 21.85
N ALA A 5 -5.32 0.78 22.10
CA ALA A 5 -6.54 0.05 22.50
C ALA A 5 -7.00 -0.95 21.44
N THR A 6 -7.04 -0.51 20.18
CA THR A 6 -7.43 -1.31 19.01
C THR A 6 -6.57 -2.58 18.92
N PHE A 7 -5.24 -2.43 18.96
CA PHE A 7 -4.32 -3.54 18.78
C PHE A 7 -4.21 -4.43 20.02
N TYR A 8 -4.34 -3.85 21.24
CA TYR A 8 -4.29 -4.61 22.49
C TYR A 8 -5.43 -5.62 22.59
N LYS A 9 -6.62 -5.25 22.11
CA LYS A 9 -7.82 -6.10 22.10
C LYS A 9 -7.61 -7.41 21.31
N TYR A 10 -6.90 -7.32 20.19
CA TYR A 10 -6.68 -8.44 19.24
C TYR A 10 -5.24 -8.98 19.28
N ARG A 11 -4.44 -8.62 20.29
CA ARG A 11 -2.99 -8.91 20.34
C ARG A 11 -2.64 -10.40 20.18
N ASP A 12 -3.49 -11.28 20.68
CA ASP A 12 -3.27 -12.73 20.69
C ASP A 12 -3.71 -13.39 19.36
N GLU A 13 -4.38 -12.63 18.49
CA GLU A 13 -4.83 -13.07 17.15
C GLU A 13 -3.85 -12.67 16.05
N PHE A 14 -2.98 -11.69 16.30
CA PHE A 14 -1.98 -11.26 15.32
C PHE A 14 -0.86 -12.28 15.13
N LYS A 15 -0.55 -12.57 13.86
CA LYS A 15 0.69 -13.23 13.47
C LYS A 15 1.72 -12.18 13.05
N GLN A 16 2.96 -12.33 13.50
CA GLN A 16 4.05 -11.43 13.18
C GLN A 16 4.96 -12.01 12.08
N PHE A 17 5.21 -11.23 11.03
CA PHE A 17 6.13 -11.56 9.96
C PHE A 17 7.19 -10.46 9.88
N GLY A 18 8.45 -10.83 10.07
CA GLY A 18 9.55 -9.86 10.09
C GLY A 18 10.82 -10.42 9.48
N VAL A 19 11.21 -9.86 8.34
CA VAL A 19 12.50 -10.12 7.70
C VAL A 19 13.40 -8.90 7.90
N ILE A 20 14.40 -9.05 8.76
CA ILE A 20 15.42 -8.02 8.94
C ILE A 20 16.39 -8.11 7.77
N GLY A 21 16.22 -7.29 6.74
CA GLY A 21 17.03 -7.41 5.52
C GLY A 21 18.54 -7.20 5.74
N LYS A 22 18.94 -6.51 6.82
CA LYS A 22 20.37 -6.41 7.24
C LYS A 22 20.97 -7.76 7.67
N ASN A 23 20.13 -8.72 8.06
CA ASN A 23 20.55 -10.05 8.49
C ASN A 23 20.58 -11.06 7.32
N LEU A 24 20.19 -10.66 6.11
CA LEU A 24 20.30 -11.52 4.93
C LEU A 24 21.77 -11.80 4.61
N SER A 25 22.04 -13.01 4.10
CA SER A 25 23.36 -13.31 3.57
C SER A 25 23.68 -12.39 2.38
N VAL A 26 24.97 -12.12 2.14
CA VAL A 26 25.41 -11.32 0.99
C VAL A 26 24.90 -11.90 -0.33
N SER A 27 24.86 -13.24 -0.43
CA SER A 27 24.36 -13.93 -1.61
C SER A 27 22.86 -13.75 -1.82
N GLU A 28 22.04 -13.91 -0.78
CA GLU A 28 20.59 -13.69 -0.86
C GLU A 28 20.26 -12.23 -1.18
N TYR A 29 20.89 -11.28 -0.48
CA TYR A 29 20.70 -9.86 -0.75
C TYR A 29 21.09 -9.52 -2.19
N PHE A 30 22.22 -10.04 -2.68
CA PHE A 30 22.62 -9.84 -4.07
C PHE A 30 21.59 -10.42 -5.04
N GLN A 31 21.15 -11.66 -4.84
CA GLN A 31 20.20 -12.33 -5.74
C GLN A 31 18.83 -11.66 -5.78
N GLN A 32 18.29 -11.28 -4.62
CA GLN A 32 16.92 -10.77 -4.52
C GLN A 32 16.82 -9.24 -4.60
N GLY A 33 17.83 -8.53 -4.06
CA GLY A 33 17.85 -7.08 -3.93
C GLY A 33 18.65 -6.34 -5.00
N VAL A 34 19.59 -7.00 -5.69
CA VAL A 34 20.55 -6.34 -6.61
C VAL A 34 20.48 -6.87 -8.04
N ALA A 35 20.57 -8.20 -8.21
CA ALA A 35 20.73 -8.84 -9.50
C ALA A 35 19.54 -8.57 -10.43
N GLY A 36 19.85 -8.20 -11.69
CA GLY A 36 18.83 -7.95 -12.72
C GLY A 36 18.00 -6.69 -12.53
N LYS A 37 18.27 -5.87 -11.51
CA LYS A 37 17.55 -4.61 -11.25
C LYS A 37 18.33 -3.42 -11.79
N LYS A 38 17.63 -2.48 -12.43
CA LYS A 38 18.21 -1.17 -12.79
C LYS A 38 18.73 -0.41 -11.57
N LYS A 39 18.08 -0.62 -10.42
CA LYS A 39 18.43 -0.02 -9.14
C LYS A 39 18.35 -1.05 -8.01
N PRO A 40 19.41 -1.21 -7.20
CA PRO A 40 19.37 -2.07 -6.03
C PRO A 40 18.32 -1.59 -5.02
N MET A 41 17.63 -2.54 -4.39
CA MET A 41 16.82 -2.27 -3.20
C MET A 41 17.72 -2.14 -1.99
N THR A 42 17.40 -1.24 -1.07
CA THR A 42 18.09 -1.22 0.22
C THR A 42 17.74 -2.49 1.03
N PRO A 43 18.58 -2.91 1.99
CA PRO A 43 18.22 -4.02 2.87
C PRO A 43 16.88 -3.81 3.60
N GLY A 44 16.56 -2.57 4.00
CA GLY A 44 15.28 -2.26 4.63
C GLY A 44 14.09 -2.47 3.68
N GLU A 45 14.18 -2.01 2.44
CA GLU A 45 13.15 -2.20 1.42
C GLU A 45 12.93 -3.67 1.08
N LEU A 46 14.02 -4.43 0.97
CA LEU A 46 13.95 -5.86 0.72
C LEU A 46 13.29 -6.59 1.90
N GLY A 47 13.69 -6.26 3.13
CA GLY A 47 13.09 -6.82 4.34
C GLY A 47 11.59 -6.52 4.46
N CYS A 48 11.19 -5.27 4.21
CA CYS A 48 9.78 -4.85 4.19
C CYS A 48 8.98 -5.64 3.15
N ALA A 49 9.45 -5.70 1.90
CA ALA A 49 8.77 -6.44 0.84
C ALA A 49 8.66 -7.94 1.15
N MET A 50 9.73 -8.57 1.65
CA MET A 50 9.70 -9.98 2.04
C MET A 50 8.74 -10.25 3.19
N SER A 51 8.63 -9.32 4.15
CA SER A 51 7.72 -9.44 5.30
C SER A 51 6.26 -9.39 4.85
N HIS A 52 5.89 -8.46 3.98
CA HIS A 52 4.54 -8.43 3.41
C HIS A 52 4.25 -9.67 2.58
N ILE A 53 5.16 -10.10 1.70
CA ILE A 53 4.96 -11.32 0.89
C ILE A 53 4.77 -12.56 1.80
N ALA A 54 5.48 -12.65 2.91
CA ALA A 54 5.29 -13.72 3.89
C ALA A 54 3.88 -13.67 4.52
N ALA A 55 3.42 -12.49 4.95
CA ALA A 55 2.06 -12.31 5.48
C ALA A 55 0.98 -12.66 4.45
N LEU A 56 1.14 -12.23 3.19
CA LEU A 56 0.23 -12.56 2.10
C LEU A 56 0.16 -14.07 1.83
N LYS A 57 1.30 -14.76 1.88
CA LYS A 57 1.35 -16.22 1.68
C LYS A 57 0.71 -16.98 2.84
N ASP A 58 0.90 -16.53 4.08
CA ASP A 58 0.20 -17.11 5.23
C ASP A 58 -1.32 -16.89 5.11
N PHE A 59 -1.76 -15.69 4.73
CA PHE A 59 -3.18 -15.44 4.45
C PHE A 59 -3.74 -16.36 3.34
N LEU A 60 -3.03 -16.51 2.23
CA LEU A 60 -3.45 -17.41 1.15
C LEU A 60 -3.49 -18.89 1.58
N SER A 61 -2.80 -19.26 2.66
CA SER A 61 -2.84 -20.61 3.22
C SER A 61 -4.00 -20.86 4.19
N SER A 62 -4.70 -19.82 4.64
CA SER A 62 -5.93 -19.94 5.43
C SER A 62 -7.18 -19.96 4.54
N ASP A 63 -8.34 -20.20 5.16
CA ASP A 63 -9.66 -20.10 4.52
C ASP A 63 -10.34 -18.73 4.74
N GLU A 64 -9.62 -17.77 5.33
CA GLU A 64 -10.14 -16.43 5.59
C GLU A 64 -10.42 -15.67 4.28
N GLU A 65 -11.47 -14.85 4.28
CA GLU A 65 -11.88 -14.08 3.10
C GLU A 65 -11.05 -12.82 2.90
N TYR A 66 -10.68 -12.18 4.01
CA TYR A 66 -9.92 -10.95 4.05
C TYR A 66 -8.72 -11.09 4.97
N ALA A 67 -7.66 -10.33 4.69
CA ALA A 67 -6.58 -10.08 5.61
C ALA A 67 -6.49 -8.60 5.93
N ILE A 68 -6.27 -8.28 7.19
CA ILE A 68 -5.83 -6.96 7.64
C ILE A 68 -4.35 -7.04 8.01
N ILE A 69 -3.53 -6.17 7.43
CA ILE A 69 -2.08 -6.19 7.60
C ILE A 69 -1.63 -4.82 8.09
N PHE A 70 -0.76 -4.83 9.10
CA PHE A 70 -0.17 -3.66 9.71
C PHE A 70 1.36 -3.77 9.78
N GLU A 71 2.06 -2.64 9.64
CA GLU A 71 3.44 -2.48 10.11
C GLU A 71 3.47 -2.21 11.63
N ASP A 72 4.63 -2.38 12.27
CA ASP A 72 4.78 -2.35 13.73
C ASP A 72 4.69 -0.93 14.33
N ASP A 73 4.89 0.08 13.49
CA ASP A 73 4.87 1.49 13.84
C ASP A 73 3.52 2.19 13.60
N VAL A 74 2.48 1.46 13.17
CA VAL A 74 1.13 2.00 12.97
C VAL A 74 0.58 2.68 14.24
N ILE A 75 -0.13 3.80 14.05
CA ILE A 75 -0.73 4.62 15.10
C ILE A 75 -2.25 4.67 14.91
N GLU A 76 -3.02 4.37 15.94
CA GLU A 76 -4.47 4.51 15.97
C GLU A 76 -4.86 5.99 16.08
N ARG A 77 -5.84 6.41 15.26
CA ARG A 77 -6.43 7.76 15.38
C ARG A 77 -7.61 7.78 16.34
N PHE A 78 -8.29 6.64 16.44
CA PHE A 78 -9.45 6.35 17.26
C PHE A 78 -9.57 4.83 17.38
N GLU A 79 -10.32 4.37 18.38
CA GLU A 79 -10.55 2.95 18.59
C GLU A 79 -11.36 2.34 17.44
N ILE A 80 -10.87 1.24 16.89
CA ILE A 80 -11.52 0.48 15.82
C ILE A 80 -11.74 -0.96 16.29
N ASP A 81 -12.93 -1.48 16.03
CA ASP A 81 -13.21 -2.89 16.23
C ASP A 81 -13.07 -3.63 14.90
N PHE A 82 -12.20 -4.66 14.83
CA PHE A 82 -11.95 -5.34 13.56
C PHE A 82 -13.13 -6.19 13.07
N GLN A 83 -13.99 -6.69 13.96
CA GLN A 83 -15.21 -7.41 13.54
C GLN A 83 -16.23 -6.44 12.94
N ASP A 84 -16.35 -5.24 13.50
CA ASP A 84 -17.17 -4.17 12.95
C ASP A 84 -16.61 -3.64 11.61
N LEU A 85 -15.28 -3.46 11.52
CA LEU A 85 -14.60 -3.12 10.27
C LEU A 85 -14.88 -4.16 9.17
N GLU A 86 -14.80 -5.46 9.50
CA GLU A 86 -15.12 -6.53 8.56
C GLU A 86 -16.57 -6.43 8.06
N LYS A 87 -17.53 -6.21 8.98
CA LYS A 87 -18.95 -6.02 8.61
C LYS A 87 -19.14 -4.83 7.67
N HIS A 88 -18.47 -3.72 7.91
CA HIS A 88 -18.49 -2.56 7.01
C HIS A 88 -17.90 -2.88 5.64
N ILE A 89 -16.78 -3.61 5.58
CA ILE A 89 -16.17 -4.01 4.30
C ILE A 89 -17.12 -4.90 3.50
N ARG A 90 -17.80 -5.84 4.17
CA ARG A 90 -18.82 -6.69 3.55
C ARG A 90 -20.01 -5.88 3.02
N SER A 91 -20.47 -4.87 3.76
CA SER A 91 -21.61 -4.04 3.35
C SER A 91 -21.28 -3.10 2.20
N LEU A 92 -20.03 -2.62 2.13
CA LEU A 92 -19.52 -1.83 1.00
C LEU A 92 -19.49 -2.61 -0.32
N ASN A 93 -19.51 -3.95 -0.23
CA ASN A 93 -19.59 -4.86 -1.38
C ASN A 93 -18.56 -4.50 -2.47
N PHE A 94 -17.30 -4.34 -2.07
CA PHE A 94 -16.23 -4.13 -3.03
C PHE A 94 -16.18 -5.28 -4.04
N GLY A 95 -15.90 -4.95 -5.30
CA GLY A 95 -15.64 -5.96 -6.31
C GLY A 95 -14.43 -6.83 -5.92
N PRO A 96 -14.31 -8.04 -6.48
CA PRO A 96 -13.18 -8.91 -6.23
C PRO A 96 -11.85 -8.25 -6.63
N CYS A 97 -10.76 -8.73 -6.05
CA CYS A 97 -9.41 -8.20 -6.26
C CYS A 97 -9.31 -6.74 -5.81
N PHE A 98 -9.48 -6.49 -4.51
CA PHE A 98 -9.37 -5.14 -3.95
C PHE A 98 -8.25 -5.00 -2.92
N PHE A 99 -7.70 -3.79 -2.88
CA PHE A 99 -6.80 -3.30 -1.85
C PHE A 99 -7.44 -2.07 -1.21
N LEU A 100 -7.69 -2.11 0.09
CA LEU A 100 -8.16 -0.98 0.88
C LEU A 100 -7.02 -0.47 1.75
N SER A 101 -6.40 0.64 1.37
CA SER A 101 -5.47 1.36 2.25
C SER A 101 -6.24 1.99 3.39
N LEU A 102 -5.84 1.71 4.63
CA LEU A 102 -6.43 2.29 5.84
C LEU A 102 -5.66 3.51 6.34
N GLY A 103 -4.64 3.95 5.60
CA GLY A 103 -3.82 5.12 5.90
C GLY A 103 -2.95 5.52 4.72
N GLY A 104 -1.97 6.39 4.98
CA GLY A 104 -0.97 6.86 4.02
C GLY A 104 -1.44 7.97 3.07
N ILE A 105 -2.76 8.13 2.87
CA ILE A 105 -3.33 9.14 1.98
C ILE A 105 -3.05 10.59 2.44
N GLN A 106 -2.77 10.78 3.73
CA GLN A 106 -2.37 12.04 4.35
C GLN A 106 -0.95 12.49 4.02
N MET A 107 -0.12 11.59 3.50
CA MET A 107 1.28 11.91 3.22
C MET A 107 1.43 12.85 2.04
N LYS A 108 2.47 13.67 2.08
CA LYS A 108 2.75 14.69 1.05
C LYS A 108 2.82 14.10 -0.36
N ILE A 109 3.35 12.89 -0.51
CA ILE A 109 3.42 12.20 -1.81
C ILE A 109 2.03 11.84 -2.36
N CYS A 110 1.10 11.52 -1.46
CA CYS A 110 -0.26 11.11 -1.75
C CYS A 110 -1.20 12.29 -2.06
N ASN A 111 -0.77 13.55 -1.85
CA ASN A 111 -1.54 14.77 -2.14
C ASN A 111 -2.02 14.93 -3.59
N ARG A 112 -1.47 14.11 -4.50
CA ARG A 112 -1.82 14.08 -5.92
C ARG A 112 -2.69 12.89 -6.30
N VAL A 113 -2.94 11.94 -5.40
CA VAL A 113 -3.87 10.82 -5.61
C VAL A 113 -5.25 11.38 -5.92
N ARG A 114 -5.90 10.78 -6.91
CA ARG A 114 -7.26 11.13 -7.33
C ARG A 114 -8.07 9.90 -7.63
N GLY A 115 -9.38 10.04 -7.47
CA GLY A 115 -10.31 8.94 -7.64
C GLY A 115 -11.76 9.37 -7.60
N LYS A 116 -12.65 8.38 -7.50
CA LYS A 116 -14.07 8.60 -7.27
C LYS A 116 -14.36 8.43 -5.78
N LEU A 117 -14.95 9.44 -5.15
CA LEU A 117 -15.44 9.29 -3.78
C LEU A 117 -16.64 8.36 -3.80
N LEU A 118 -16.67 7.41 -2.86
CA LEU A 118 -17.86 6.61 -2.62
C LEU A 118 -18.84 7.42 -1.76
N PRO A 119 -20.16 7.19 -1.92
CA PRO A 119 -21.16 7.82 -1.06
C PRO A 119 -21.11 7.29 0.38
N GLU A 120 -20.66 6.04 0.57
CA GLU A 120 -20.45 5.43 1.87
C GLU A 120 -19.17 5.93 2.57
N GLU A 121 -19.15 5.75 3.88
CA GLU A 121 -18.03 6.12 4.75
C GLU A 121 -17.61 4.94 5.61
N LEU A 122 -16.37 4.98 6.11
CA LEU A 122 -15.81 4.01 7.03
C LEU A 122 -15.38 4.76 8.28
N TYR A 123 -16.05 4.55 9.41
CA TYR A 123 -15.80 5.31 10.66
C TYR A 123 -15.82 6.84 10.45
N ASN A 124 -16.83 7.36 9.75
CA ASN A 124 -16.96 8.77 9.37
C ASN A 124 -15.79 9.31 8.52
N GLN A 125 -14.98 8.43 7.93
CA GLN A 125 -13.94 8.78 6.99
C GLN A 125 -14.41 8.46 5.57
N LYS A 126 -14.10 9.36 4.64
CA LYS A 126 -14.41 9.15 3.23
C LYS A 126 -13.68 7.92 2.69
N ILE A 127 -14.24 7.33 1.64
CA ILE A 127 -13.57 6.29 0.85
C ILE A 127 -13.37 6.82 -0.56
N LEU A 128 -12.13 6.78 -1.04
CA LEU A 128 -11.78 7.16 -2.41
C LEU A 128 -11.37 5.91 -3.18
N LYS A 129 -12.12 5.56 -4.22
CA LYS A 129 -11.70 4.57 -5.22
C LYS A 129 -10.69 5.22 -6.15
N VAL A 130 -9.42 4.86 -6.02
CA VAL A 130 -8.30 5.44 -6.75
C VAL A 130 -8.40 5.09 -8.23
N ASP A 131 -8.19 6.10 -9.08
CA ASP A 131 -8.10 5.90 -10.53
C ASP A 131 -6.70 5.40 -10.89
N TYR A 132 -6.60 4.42 -11.81
CA TYR A 132 -5.32 3.81 -12.17
C TYR A 132 -4.26 4.81 -12.65
N ASP A 133 -4.66 5.90 -13.31
CA ASP A 133 -3.72 6.93 -13.78
C ASP A 133 -3.06 7.71 -12.62
N TYR A 134 -3.56 7.55 -11.39
CA TYR A 134 -3.06 8.17 -10.17
C TYR A 134 -2.51 7.16 -9.15
N LEU A 135 -2.51 5.87 -9.50
CA LEU A 135 -2.06 4.81 -8.59
C LEU A 135 -0.58 4.95 -8.25
N GLU A 136 0.26 5.42 -9.19
CA GLU A 136 1.67 5.75 -8.97
C GLU A 136 1.91 6.87 -7.93
N LYS A 137 0.85 7.58 -7.51
CA LYS A 137 0.91 8.62 -6.47
C LYS A 137 0.50 8.11 -5.10
N LEU A 138 -0.04 6.90 -5.02
CA LEU A 138 -0.35 6.23 -3.76
C LEU A 138 0.89 5.47 -3.27
N ALA A 139 1.17 5.56 -1.98
CA ALA A 139 2.30 4.93 -1.31
C ALA A 139 1.91 4.62 0.14
N TYR A 140 2.84 4.05 0.92
CA TYR A 140 2.69 3.73 2.35
C TYR A 140 1.70 2.60 2.64
N ALA A 141 2.16 1.37 2.49
CA ALA A 141 1.38 0.16 2.76
C ALA A 141 1.45 -0.31 4.24
N TYR A 142 1.42 0.62 5.20
CA TYR A 142 1.57 0.29 6.62
C TYR A 142 0.29 -0.22 7.29
N ALA A 143 -0.88 -0.01 6.68
CA ALA A 143 -2.17 -0.48 7.20
C ALA A 143 -3.13 -0.69 6.03
N TYR A 144 -3.57 -1.92 5.79
CA TYR A 144 -4.47 -2.22 4.69
C TYR A 144 -5.30 -3.49 4.88
N VAL A 145 -6.42 -3.56 4.16
CA VAL A 145 -7.23 -4.78 3.98
C VAL A 145 -7.20 -5.22 2.53
N ILE A 146 -7.14 -6.53 2.30
CA ILE A 146 -7.20 -7.13 0.96
C ILE A 146 -8.08 -8.36 0.96
N ASP A 147 -8.63 -8.67 -0.22
CA ASP A 147 -9.20 -9.98 -0.50
C ASP A 147 -8.15 -10.98 -1.02
N ARG A 148 -8.53 -12.26 -1.07
CA ARG A 148 -7.65 -13.35 -1.54
C ARG A 148 -7.12 -13.13 -2.96
N LYS A 149 -7.95 -12.59 -3.87
CA LYS A 149 -7.53 -12.35 -5.25
C LYS A 149 -6.48 -11.25 -5.34
N MET A 150 -6.63 -10.17 -4.56
CA MET A 150 -5.58 -9.15 -4.46
C MET A 150 -4.31 -9.72 -3.83
N ALA A 151 -4.42 -10.52 -2.77
CA ALA A 151 -3.25 -11.16 -2.15
C ALA A 151 -2.46 -12.01 -3.16
N GLN A 152 -3.13 -12.85 -3.94
CA GLN A 152 -2.51 -13.66 -4.99
C GLN A 152 -1.84 -12.76 -6.05
N MET A 153 -2.56 -11.74 -6.54
CA MET A 153 -2.03 -10.78 -7.50
C MET A 153 -0.76 -10.08 -6.98
N LEU A 154 -0.74 -9.69 -5.70
CA LEU A 154 0.42 -9.03 -5.09
C LEU A 154 1.58 -10.01 -4.88
N VAL A 155 1.35 -11.27 -4.50
CA VAL A 155 2.41 -12.28 -4.42
C VAL A 155 3.06 -12.47 -5.79
N ASP A 156 2.26 -12.62 -6.85
CA ASP A 156 2.76 -12.82 -8.21
C ASP A 156 3.44 -11.56 -8.76
N TYR A 157 2.91 -10.38 -8.44
CA TYR A 157 3.47 -9.10 -8.83
C TYR A 157 4.89 -8.88 -8.30
N HIS A 158 5.17 -9.40 -7.10
CA HIS A 158 6.47 -9.34 -6.44
C HIS A 158 7.36 -10.57 -6.75
N GLN A 159 7.15 -11.23 -7.90
CA GLN A 159 8.09 -12.20 -8.46
C GLN A 159 8.61 -11.69 -9.82
N PRO A 160 9.88 -11.24 -9.92
CA PRO A 160 10.87 -11.09 -8.84
C PRO A 160 10.49 -9.98 -7.85
N ILE A 161 11.06 -10.00 -6.64
CA ILE A 161 10.76 -9.04 -5.56
C ILE A 161 10.97 -7.61 -6.05
N LYS A 162 10.09 -6.70 -5.61
CA LYS A 162 10.11 -5.26 -5.89
C LYS A 162 9.88 -4.50 -4.58
N ILE A 163 10.06 -3.18 -4.61
CA ILE A 163 9.62 -2.32 -3.51
C ILE A 163 8.11 -2.47 -3.38
N TYR A 164 7.63 -2.73 -2.17
CA TYR A 164 6.29 -3.28 -1.96
C TYR A 164 5.16 -2.33 -2.39
N ASP A 165 5.28 -1.05 -2.05
CA ASP A 165 4.27 -0.02 -2.32
C ASP A 165 4.47 0.72 -3.65
N HIS A 166 5.18 0.10 -4.60
CA HIS A 166 5.32 0.62 -5.96
C HIS A 166 4.27 -0.04 -6.86
N TRP A 167 3.15 0.64 -7.06
CA TRP A 167 1.99 0.07 -7.74
C TRP A 167 1.96 0.25 -9.26
N GLN A 168 2.89 1.04 -9.83
CA GLN A 168 2.83 1.47 -11.23
C GLN A 168 2.76 0.29 -12.21
N ASP A 169 3.55 -0.76 -11.96
CA ASP A 169 3.65 -1.94 -12.82
C ASP A 169 2.55 -2.98 -12.54
N LEU A 170 1.62 -2.68 -11.63
CA LEU A 170 0.43 -3.49 -11.39
C LEU A 170 -0.63 -3.25 -12.48
N VAL A 171 -0.66 -2.03 -13.04
CA VAL A 171 -1.58 -1.66 -14.13
C VAL A 171 -1.30 -2.54 -15.35
N GLY A 172 -2.35 -3.17 -15.86
CA GLY A 172 -2.26 -4.09 -17.01
C GLY A 172 -2.13 -5.57 -16.65
N ARG A 173 -2.03 -5.94 -15.36
CA ARG A 173 -1.98 -7.34 -14.89
C ARG A 173 -3.35 -7.99 -14.67
N GLY A 174 -4.43 -7.23 -14.82
CA GLY A 174 -5.80 -7.68 -14.63
C GLY A 174 -6.70 -6.57 -14.10
N GLU A 175 -7.95 -6.90 -13.83
CA GLU A 175 -8.89 -6.01 -13.16
C GLU A 175 -8.71 -6.09 -11.65
N PHE A 176 -8.50 -4.94 -11.02
CA PHE A 176 -8.37 -4.80 -9.56
C PHE A 176 -8.84 -3.42 -9.10
N SER A 177 -9.09 -3.22 -7.81
CA SER A 177 -9.47 -1.89 -7.30
C SER A 177 -8.64 -1.47 -6.10
N PHE A 178 -8.19 -0.22 -6.09
CA PHE A 178 -7.60 0.40 -4.91
C PHE A 178 -8.61 1.37 -4.31
N TYR A 179 -8.86 1.18 -3.02
CA TYR A 179 -9.65 2.07 -2.18
C TYR A 179 -8.72 2.65 -1.12
N VAL A 180 -8.95 3.89 -0.75
CA VAL A 180 -8.19 4.53 0.33
C VAL A 180 -9.16 5.22 1.29
N SER A 181 -8.89 5.04 2.57
CA SER A 181 -9.46 5.81 3.68
C SER A 181 -8.33 6.18 4.64
N PHE A 182 -8.64 6.93 5.69
CA PHE A 182 -7.66 7.38 6.68
C PHE A 182 -8.12 6.98 8.07
N LEU A 183 -7.92 5.72 8.44
CA LEU A 183 -8.29 5.20 9.76
C LEU A 183 -7.11 5.16 10.73
N PHE A 184 -5.92 4.86 10.20
CA PHE A 184 -4.67 4.77 10.95
C PHE A 184 -3.69 5.82 10.45
N ASP A 185 -2.78 6.22 11.33
CA ASP A 185 -1.65 7.10 11.05
C ASP A 185 -0.33 6.34 11.14
N HIS A 186 0.76 7.00 10.77
CA HIS A 186 2.13 6.53 11.00
C HIS A 186 2.95 7.66 11.65
N PRO A 187 4.09 7.36 12.29
CA PRO A 187 4.97 8.37 12.85
C PRO A 187 5.47 9.34 11.77
N ILE A 188 5.38 10.64 12.03
CA ILE A 188 5.92 11.65 11.12
C ILE A 188 7.45 11.56 11.14
N ILE A 189 8.07 11.24 10.01
CA ILE A 189 9.52 11.27 9.87
C ILE A 189 9.96 12.74 9.71
N GLU A 190 10.27 13.43 10.81
CA GLU A 190 10.68 14.84 10.81
C GLU A 190 12.08 15.08 10.22
N ASN A 191 12.90 14.03 10.11
CA ASN A 191 14.28 14.13 9.63
C ASN A 191 14.37 13.85 8.13
N ASN A 192 14.67 14.87 7.34
CA ASN A 192 15.02 14.72 5.91
C ASN A 192 16.16 13.72 5.66
N ASP A 193 17.01 13.44 6.67
CA ASP A 193 18.08 12.45 6.60
C ASP A 193 17.73 11.05 7.13
N ALA A 194 16.61 10.94 7.85
CA ALA A 194 15.98 9.67 8.23
C ALA A 194 14.86 9.26 7.27
N LEU A 195 14.61 10.08 6.23
CA LEU A 195 13.95 9.60 5.03
C LEU A 195 14.69 8.35 4.57
N SER A 196 14.01 7.21 4.59
CA SER A 196 14.51 6.06 3.86
C SER A 196 14.81 6.50 2.42
N TYR A 197 15.81 5.91 1.78
CA TYR A 197 16.18 6.22 0.39
C TYR A 197 14.93 6.36 -0.52
N LEU A 198 13.85 5.61 -0.22
CA LEU A 198 12.48 5.71 -0.74
C LEU A 198 11.93 7.14 -0.91
N GLU A 199 11.92 7.99 0.11
CA GLU A 199 11.30 9.32 0.01
C GLU A 199 12.20 10.29 -0.79
N LYS A 200 13.52 10.19 -0.61
CA LYS A 200 14.50 10.96 -1.40
C LYS A 200 14.42 10.60 -2.88
N GLU A 201 14.28 9.33 -3.23
CA GLU A 201 14.15 8.87 -4.62
C GLU A 201 12.86 9.34 -5.28
N ARG A 202 11.72 9.23 -4.60
CA ARG A 202 10.41 9.61 -5.18
C ARG A 202 10.26 11.12 -5.36
N SER A 203 11.03 11.92 -4.62
CA SER A 203 11.17 13.36 -4.88
C SER A 203 11.92 13.65 -6.21
N LEU A 204 12.74 12.71 -6.68
CA LEU A 204 13.60 12.82 -7.86
C LEU A 204 13.02 12.17 -9.13
N VAL A 205 11.94 11.38 -9.07
CA VAL A 205 11.25 10.73 -10.23
C VAL A 205 10.54 11.75 -11.16
N GLY A 206 10.90 13.03 -11.10
CA GLY A 206 10.40 14.08 -11.98
C GLY A 206 10.93 14.05 -13.41
N SER A 207 11.84 13.13 -13.77
CA SER A 207 12.48 13.15 -15.09
C SER A 207 12.77 11.76 -15.64
N HIS A 208 11.91 11.23 -16.51
CA HIS A 208 12.36 10.37 -17.60
C HIS A 208 11.46 10.49 -18.85
N SER A 209 12.17 10.69 -19.96
CA SER A 209 11.86 10.63 -21.41
C SER A 209 10.41 10.57 -21.89
N GLN A 210 10.04 11.59 -22.69
CA GLN A 210 8.79 11.68 -23.45
C GLN A 210 8.77 10.65 -24.59
N ASP A 211 7.85 9.70 -24.49
CA ASP A 211 7.39 8.87 -25.60
C ASP A 211 5.98 9.33 -26.04
N ASP A 212 5.52 9.04 -27.28
CA ASP A 212 4.20 9.52 -27.75
C ASP A 212 3.03 8.97 -26.90
N SER A 213 3.21 7.79 -26.31
CA SER A 213 2.26 7.22 -25.33
C SER A 213 2.16 8.05 -24.05
N ASP A 214 3.26 8.73 -23.66
CA ASP A 214 3.29 9.62 -22.51
C ASP A 214 2.54 10.93 -22.77
N PHE A 215 2.47 11.40 -24.01
CA PHE A 215 1.69 12.60 -24.33
C PHE A 215 0.17 12.35 -24.20
N LEU A 216 -0.31 11.22 -24.74
CA LEU A 216 -1.73 10.84 -24.61
C LEU A 216 -2.09 10.56 -23.15
N ARG A 217 -1.23 9.85 -22.42
CA ARG A 217 -1.39 9.64 -20.97
C ARG A 217 -1.42 10.96 -20.23
N TYR A 218 -0.50 11.88 -20.53
CA TYR A 218 -0.44 13.20 -19.93
C TYR A 218 -1.74 13.99 -20.15
N LEU A 219 -2.27 14.01 -21.38
CA LEU A 219 -3.51 14.70 -21.70
C LEU A 219 -4.70 14.06 -20.96
N ARG A 220 -4.80 12.72 -20.96
CA ARG A 220 -5.83 11.97 -20.23
C ARG A 220 -5.80 12.28 -18.73
N VAL A 221 -4.62 12.23 -18.11
CA VAL A 221 -4.42 12.58 -16.70
C VAL A 221 -4.86 14.02 -16.46
N LYS A 222 -4.48 14.96 -17.34
CA LYS A 222 -4.83 16.38 -17.18
C LYS A 222 -6.34 16.60 -17.24
N LEU A 223 -7.04 15.94 -18.16
CA LEU A 223 -8.50 16.00 -18.28
C LEU A 223 -9.20 15.37 -17.07
N LYS A 224 -8.73 14.20 -16.61
CA LYS A 224 -9.27 13.52 -15.44
C LYS A 224 -9.20 14.34 -14.15
N LYS A 225 -8.25 15.27 -14.02
CA LYS A 225 -8.15 16.19 -12.85
C LYS A 225 -9.43 17.00 -12.59
N TYR A 226 -10.23 17.26 -13.63
CA TYR A 226 -11.46 18.05 -13.51
C TYR A 226 -12.67 17.21 -13.10
N ILE A 227 -12.59 15.89 -13.21
CA ILE A 227 -13.70 14.96 -12.94
C ILE A 227 -13.45 14.15 -11.67
N LEU A 228 -12.18 13.82 -11.40
CA LEU A 228 -11.79 13.03 -10.24
C LEU A 228 -11.53 13.89 -9.02
N ASN A 229 -11.97 13.38 -7.88
CA ASN A 229 -11.82 14.02 -6.59
C ASN A 229 -10.44 13.73 -6.01
N LYS A 230 -9.99 14.63 -5.12
CA LYS A 230 -8.92 14.33 -4.18
C LYS A 230 -9.53 13.77 -2.90
N TYR A 231 -8.74 13.02 -2.14
CA TYR A 231 -9.07 12.77 -0.74
C TYR A 231 -8.91 14.09 0.03
N ILE A 232 -9.89 14.44 0.85
CA ILE A 232 -9.84 15.60 1.74
C ILE A 232 -9.85 15.03 3.16
N ILE A 233 -8.81 15.38 3.91
CA ILE A 233 -8.61 14.99 5.32
C ILE A 233 -9.39 15.94 6.20
#